data_AF-A0A7S4RM21-F1
#
_entry.id   AF-A0A7S4RM21-F1
#
_cell.length_a   1.000
_cell.length_b   1.000
_cell.length_c   1.000
_cell.angle_alpha   90.00
_cell.angle_beta   90.00
_cell.angle_gamma   90.00
#
_symmetry.space_group_name_H-M   'P 1'
#
loop_
_entity.id
_entity.type
_entity.pdbx_description
1 polymer ?
#
loop_
_entity_poly.entity_id
_entity_poly.type
_entity_poly.pdbx_seq_one_letter_code
_entity_poly.pdbx_strand_id
1 'polypeptide(L)'
;MNHGRLVLLFSNYNHFWVEHIWGHHKRVATDEDPASSALNEPFWTFIFKCWYESFVSAMRLEGKFQRGRGRGFICLQNRILTPFAVSFAIDYAIFAYLGPRALAMQLVQSLLTAFLTDNANYIEHYGLRRERRSDKTDEWGLYNDYERPGWMHAWNTGDRITNWMVFKIERHPDHHVNAGRPYQILRTFKESPTYPTGYAGMFVLSWIPPLFFAIMNPLVRKAHEDYARQLQEGTHDKLFPKGSNNVSSAYKKTGEDFYQPGSSEYGGRVDCDIHENIAGPVWEPSEQPAPSTAQGQEALKKGCKSL
;
A
#
# COMPACT_ATOMS: atom_id res chain seq x y z
N MET A 1 9.42 1.19 -14.19
CA MET A 1 8.17 1.38 -13.42
C MET A 1 7.65 2.83 -13.50
N ASN A 2 7.76 3.50 -14.67
CA ASN A 2 7.34 4.90 -14.85
C ASN A 2 5.93 5.04 -15.44
N HIS A 3 5.38 3.98 -16.00
CA HIS A 3 4.10 4.00 -16.73
C HIS A 3 2.92 4.43 -15.86
N GLY A 4 2.78 3.91 -14.63
CA GLY A 4 1.67 4.29 -13.75
C GLY A 4 1.67 5.77 -13.35
N ARG A 5 2.85 6.36 -13.14
CA ARG A 5 2.97 7.79 -12.84
C ARG A 5 2.62 8.67 -14.04
N LEU A 6 2.97 8.23 -15.25
CA LEU A 6 2.64 8.95 -16.48
C LEU A 6 1.13 9.00 -16.72
N VAL A 7 0.41 7.89 -16.45
CA VAL A 7 -1.05 7.85 -16.61
C VAL A 7 -1.75 8.82 -15.65
N LEU A 8 -1.23 8.99 -14.43
CA LEU A 8 -1.82 9.91 -13.45
C LEU A 8 -1.73 11.40 -13.85
N LEU A 9 -0.79 11.75 -14.74
CA LEU A 9 -0.71 13.11 -15.29
C LEU A 9 -1.96 13.49 -16.09
N PHE A 10 -2.68 12.50 -16.60
CA PHE A 10 -3.91 12.69 -17.38
C PHE A 10 -5.18 12.56 -16.54
N SER A 11 -5.09 12.29 -15.23
CA SER A 11 -6.27 12.10 -14.39
C SER A 11 -6.41 13.14 -13.27
N ASN A 12 -5.50 14.11 -13.18
CA ASN A 12 -5.45 15.10 -12.10
C ASN A 12 -5.45 14.49 -10.67
N TYR A 13 -5.10 13.21 -10.55
CA TYR A 13 -5.14 12.46 -9.28
C TYR A 13 -3.72 12.11 -8.81
N ASN A 14 -2.78 13.03 -8.99
CA ASN A 14 -1.35 12.78 -8.83
C ASN A 14 -0.89 12.52 -7.39
N HIS A 15 -1.62 12.94 -6.37
CA HIS A 15 -1.22 12.65 -4.99
C HIS A 15 -1.40 11.17 -4.63
N PHE A 16 -2.28 10.46 -5.37
CA PHE A 16 -2.60 9.05 -5.13
C PHE A 16 -1.37 8.17 -5.07
N TRP A 17 -0.41 8.31 -5.99
CA TRP A 17 0.75 7.41 -5.99
C TRP A 17 1.64 7.60 -4.75
N VAL A 18 1.71 8.82 -4.21
CA VAL A 18 2.45 9.08 -2.97
C VAL A 18 1.72 8.46 -1.79
N GLU A 19 0.43 8.72 -1.69
CA GLU A 19 -0.36 8.15 -0.59
C GLU A 19 -0.43 6.63 -0.66
N HIS A 20 -0.74 6.09 -1.82
CA HIS A 20 -0.92 4.65 -1.98
C HIS A 20 0.36 3.88 -1.57
N ILE A 21 1.52 4.31 -2.07
CA ILE A 21 2.80 3.61 -1.82
C ILE A 21 3.31 3.79 -0.40
N TRP A 22 3.27 5.00 0.16
CA TRP A 22 3.93 5.29 1.45
C TRP A 22 2.96 5.44 2.63
N GLY A 23 1.68 5.63 2.36
CA GLY A 23 0.62 5.70 3.35
C GLY A 23 -0.19 4.41 3.39
N HIS A 24 -1.06 4.22 2.40
CA HIS A 24 -1.99 3.10 2.32
C HIS A 24 -1.29 1.74 2.49
N HIS A 25 -0.27 1.38 1.70
CA HIS A 25 0.43 0.09 1.90
C HIS A 25 1.00 -0.13 3.31
N LYS A 26 1.34 0.94 4.02
CA LYS A 26 1.83 0.90 5.40
C LYS A 26 0.67 0.76 6.40
N ARG A 27 -0.40 1.52 6.21
CA ARG A 27 -1.54 1.64 7.13
C ARG A 27 -2.76 0.81 6.71
N VAL A 28 -2.68 0.06 5.62
CA VAL A 28 -3.79 -0.70 5.04
C VAL A 28 -4.49 -1.50 6.12
N ALA A 29 -5.83 -1.49 6.09
CA ALA A 29 -6.72 -2.09 7.07
C ALA A 29 -6.54 -1.57 8.51
N THR A 30 -6.05 -0.35 8.72
CA THR A 30 -6.09 0.34 10.03
C THR A 30 -7.05 1.52 9.99
N ASP A 31 -7.38 2.09 11.15
CA ASP A 31 -8.29 3.25 11.22
C ASP A 31 -7.61 4.56 10.77
N GLU A 32 -6.28 4.58 10.65
CA GLU A 32 -5.48 5.71 10.16
C GLU A 32 -5.25 5.66 8.64
N ASP A 33 -5.78 4.64 7.95
CA ASP A 33 -5.73 4.55 6.50
C ASP A 33 -7.00 5.14 5.86
N PRO A 34 -6.89 6.26 5.14
CA PRO A 34 -8.03 6.88 4.45
C PRO A 34 -8.72 5.94 3.47
N ALA A 35 -7.96 5.01 2.88
CA ALA A 35 -8.40 4.09 1.85
C ALA A 35 -8.94 2.76 2.40
N SER A 36 -9.05 2.60 3.73
CA SER A 36 -9.65 1.42 4.36
C SER A 36 -11.04 1.73 4.92
N SER A 37 -12.07 1.23 4.25
CA SER A 37 -13.47 1.50 4.65
C SER A 37 -13.89 0.70 5.88
N ALA A 38 -14.63 1.34 6.79
CA ALA A 38 -15.08 0.71 8.03
C ALA A 38 -16.33 -0.14 7.82
N LEU A 39 -16.58 -1.09 8.74
CA LEU A 39 -17.82 -1.85 8.73
C LEU A 39 -19.02 -0.90 8.89
N ASN A 40 -20.05 -1.08 8.06
CA ASN A 40 -21.22 -0.21 7.96
C ASN A 40 -20.94 1.23 7.48
N GLU A 41 -19.74 1.56 7.01
CA GLU A 41 -19.48 2.89 6.44
C GLU A 41 -20.16 3.01 5.06
N PRO A 42 -21.07 3.97 4.84
CA PRO A 42 -21.65 4.17 3.51
C PRO A 42 -20.58 4.60 2.49
N PHE A 43 -20.65 4.05 1.28
CA PHE A 43 -19.73 4.42 0.19
C PHE A 43 -19.65 5.94 -0.04
N TRP A 44 -20.81 6.61 0.00
CA TRP A 44 -20.89 8.05 -0.25
C TRP A 44 -20.26 8.90 0.86
N THR A 45 -20.16 8.42 2.10
CA THR A 45 -19.40 9.12 3.14
C THR A 45 -17.92 8.78 3.05
N PHE A 46 -17.61 7.52 2.75
CA PHE A 46 -16.23 7.07 2.56
C PHE A 46 -15.53 7.82 1.44
N ILE A 47 -16.14 7.99 0.28
CA ILE A 47 -15.46 8.51 -0.91
C ILE A 47 -14.91 9.93 -0.69
N PHE A 48 -15.72 10.81 -0.08
CA PHE A 48 -15.28 12.18 0.22
C PHE A 48 -14.25 12.22 1.34
N LYS A 49 -14.41 11.38 2.36
CA LYS A 49 -13.42 11.23 3.44
C LYS A 49 -12.09 10.75 2.87
N CYS A 50 -12.10 9.69 2.06
CA CYS A 50 -10.94 9.10 1.42
C CYS A 50 -10.21 10.12 0.56
N TRP A 51 -10.90 10.88 -0.30
CA TRP A 51 -10.26 11.92 -1.13
C TRP A 51 -9.55 12.99 -0.29
N TYR A 52 -10.24 13.53 0.72
CA TYR A 52 -9.69 14.59 1.54
C TYR A 52 -8.52 14.10 2.40
N GLU A 53 -8.71 13.00 3.12
CA GLU A 53 -7.70 12.47 4.05
C GLU A 53 -6.50 11.88 3.30
N SER A 54 -6.70 11.24 2.14
CA SER A 54 -5.60 10.77 1.28
C SER A 54 -4.75 11.93 0.76
N PHE A 55 -5.39 13.03 0.35
CA PHE A 55 -4.66 14.22 -0.08
C PHE A 55 -3.84 14.81 1.07
N VAL A 56 -4.44 14.99 2.26
CA VAL A 56 -3.74 15.50 3.45
C VAL A 56 -2.57 14.58 3.84
N SER A 57 -2.79 13.26 3.84
CA SER A 57 -1.75 12.27 4.10
C SER A 57 -0.60 12.38 3.11
N ALA A 58 -0.90 12.41 1.81
CA ALA A 58 0.11 12.54 0.76
C ALA A 58 0.99 13.79 0.95
N MET A 59 0.36 14.94 1.28
CA MET A 59 1.07 16.19 1.51
C MET A 59 1.99 16.12 2.73
N ARG A 60 1.55 15.48 3.82
CA ARG A 60 2.38 15.25 5.03
C ARG A 60 3.58 14.35 4.72
N LEU A 61 3.34 13.23 4.03
CA LEU A 61 4.37 12.27 3.64
C LEU A 61 5.42 12.92 2.72
N GLU A 62 4.97 13.67 1.72
CA GLU A 62 5.87 14.36 0.80
C GLU A 62 6.67 15.45 1.51
N GLY A 63 6.03 16.24 2.36
CA GLY A 63 6.71 17.26 3.15
C GLY A 63 7.79 16.67 4.05
N LYS A 64 7.52 15.54 4.71
CA LYS A 64 8.54 14.81 5.49
C LYS A 64 9.70 14.36 4.61
N PHE A 65 9.41 13.78 3.46
CA PHE A 65 10.42 13.27 2.55
C PHE A 65 11.34 14.38 2.02
N GLN A 66 10.78 15.53 1.62
CA GLN A 66 11.58 16.66 1.15
C GLN A 66 12.43 17.29 2.26
N ARG A 67 11.88 17.43 3.48
CA ARG A 67 12.66 17.88 4.65
C ARG A 67 13.82 16.95 4.97
N GLY A 68 13.60 15.63 4.91
CA GLY A 68 14.67 14.63 5.07
C GLY A 68 15.79 14.73 4.03
N ARG A 69 15.56 15.43 2.91
CA ARG A 69 16.56 15.71 1.86
C ARG A 69 17.08 17.15 1.89
N GLY A 70 16.81 17.91 2.96
CA GLY A 70 17.22 19.31 3.09
C GLY A 70 16.52 20.28 2.13
N ARG A 71 15.35 19.90 1.61
CA ARG A 71 14.58 20.70 0.64
C ARG A 71 13.29 21.24 1.28
N GLY A 72 12.86 22.40 0.80
CA GLY A 72 11.52 22.94 1.11
C GLY A 72 10.40 22.13 0.44
N PHE A 73 9.17 22.35 0.88
CA PHE A 73 7.99 21.70 0.28
C PHE A 73 7.83 22.08 -1.19
N ILE A 74 8.01 23.37 -1.51
CA ILE A 74 7.94 23.87 -2.88
C ILE A 74 9.31 23.68 -3.55
N CYS A 75 9.44 22.64 -4.37
CA CYS A 75 10.62 22.39 -5.20
C CYS A 75 10.27 21.49 -6.39
N LEU A 76 11.11 21.52 -7.44
CA LEU A 76 10.89 20.75 -8.67
C LEU A 76 10.94 19.22 -8.45
N GLN A 77 11.61 18.77 -7.39
CA GLN A 77 11.66 17.35 -7.02
C GLN A 77 10.47 16.92 -6.15
N ASN A 78 9.49 17.80 -5.90
CA ASN A 78 8.28 17.44 -5.19
C ASN A 78 7.41 16.52 -6.05
N ARG A 79 7.11 15.33 -5.51
CA ARG A 79 6.42 14.22 -6.16
C ARG A 79 4.92 14.43 -6.36
N ILE A 80 4.37 15.51 -5.80
CA ILE A 80 2.97 15.93 -5.90
C ILE A 80 2.87 17.20 -6.74
N LEU A 81 3.59 18.26 -6.36
CA LEU A 81 3.48 19.58 -7.00
C LEU A 81 3.92 19.54 -8.47
N THR A 82 5.03 18.89 -8.79
CA THR A 82 5.54 18.83 -10.17
C THR A 82 4.56 18.08 -11.09
N PRO A 83 4.07 16.88 -10.77
CA PRO A 83 3.03 16.23 -11.56
C PRO A 83 1.72 17.02 -11.69
N PHE A 84 1.29 17.72 -10.63
CA PHE A 84 0.11 18.60 -10.73
C PHE A 84 0.33 19.79 -11.66
N ALA A 85 1.53 20.41 -11.66
CA ALA A 85 1.86 21.46 -12.61
C ALA A 85 1.85 20.94 -14.06
N VAL A 86 2.32 19.71 -14.29
CA VAL A 86 2.26 19.06 -15.62
C VAL A 86 0.82 18.76 -16.01
N SER A 87 -0.02 18.25 -15.10
CA SER A 87 -1.44 17.97 -15.37
C SER A 87 -2.19 19.26 -15.71
N PHE A 88 -1.93 20.35 -14.98
CA PHE A 88 -2.45 21.67 -15.29
C PHE A 88 -2.01 22.16 -16.67
N ALA A 89 -0.75 21.94 -17.07
CA ALA A 89 -0.27 22.29 -18.41
C ALA A 89 -0.98 21.48 -19.51
N ILE A 90 -1.26 20.19 -19.25
CA ILE A 90 -2.05 19.34 -20.15
C ILE A 90 -3.49 19.88 -20.29
N ASP A 91 -4.15 20.15 -19.17
CA ASP A 91 -5.52 20.71 -19.16
C ASP A 91 -5.58 22.07 -19.86
N TYR A 92 -4.57 22.93 -19.64
CA TYR A 92 -4.44 24.20 -20.34
C TYR A 92 -4.26 24.02 -21.85
N ALA A 93 -3.43 23.07 -22.27
CA ALA A 93 -3.26 22.76 -23.69
C ALA A 93 -4.58 22.25 -24.31
N ILE A 94 -5.30 21.35 -23.63
CA ILE A 94 -6.63 20.89 -24.07
C ILE A 94 -7.58 22.07 -24.22
N PHE A 95 -7.63 22.97 -23.24
CA PHE A 95 -8.45 24.18 -23.31
C PHE A 95 -8.06 25.08 -24.50
N ALA A 96 -6.76 25.35 -24.66
CA ALA A 96 -6.25 26.27 -25.67
C ALA A 96 -6.44 25.77 -27.11
N TYR A 97 -6.27 24.47 -27.36
CA TYR A 97 -6.30 23.89 -28.71
C TYR A 97 -7.63 23.21 -29.06
N LEU A 98 -8.35 22.64 -28.08
CA LEU A 98 -9.59 21.88 -28.29
C LEU A 98 -10.83 22.56 -27.70
N GLY A 99 -10.63 23.63 -26.92
CA GLY A 99 -11.70 24.46 -26.38
C GLY A 99 -12.31 23.94 -25.07
N PRO A 100 -13.27 24.70 -24.49
CA PRO A 100 -13.82 24.43 -23.17
C PRO A 100 -14.61 23.12 -23.06
N ARG A 101 -15.22 22.64 -24.16
CA ARG A 101 -15.95 21.36 -24.15
C ARG A 101 -15.00 20.17 -23.98
N ALA A 102 -13.83 20.21 -24.61
CA ALA A 102 -12.81 19.18 -24.46
C ALA A 102 -12.23 19.21 -23.04
N LEU A 103 -11.96 20.40 -22.48
CA LEU A 103 -11.55 20.53 -21.08
C LEU A 103 -12.60 19.94 -20.13
N ALA A 104 -13.89 20.22 -20.34
CA ALA A 104 -14.95 19.66 -19.50
C ALA A 104 -14.95 18.12 -19.52
N MET A 105 -14.78 17.50 -20.70
CA MET A 105 -14.66 16.04 -20.82
C MET A 105 -13.43 15.50 -20.09
N GLN A 106 -12.29 16.18 -20.20
CA GLN A 106 -11.05 15.82 -19.49
C GLN A 106 -11.23 15.88 -17.95
N LEU A 107 -11.89 16.92 -17.44
CA LEU A 107 -12.17 17.05 -16.02
C LEU A 107 -13.17 16.01 -15.52
N VAL A 108 -14.21 15.68 -16.31
CA VAL A 108 -15.14 14.60 -16.00
C VAL A 108 -14.42 13.25 -15.96
N GLN A 109 -13.55 12.97 -16.93
CA GLN A 109 -12.74 11.75 -16.94
C GLN A 109 -11.81 11.70 -15.70
N SER A 110 -11.16 12.80 -15.35
CA SER A 110 -10.30 12.90 -14.17
C SER A 110 -11.08 12.56 -12.89
N LEU A 111 -12.27 13.14 -12.73
CA LEU A 111 -13.16 12.85 -11.61
C LEU A 111 -13.60 11.38 -11.58
N LEU A 112 -13.98 10.81 -12.74
CA LEU A 112 -14.34 9.40 -12.84
C LEU A 112 -13.16 8.47 -12.49
N THR A 113 -11.93 8.84 -12.86
CA THR A 113 -10.74 8.09 -12.49
C THR A 113 -10.51 8.10 -10.98
N ALA A 114 -10.59 9.26 -10.32
CA ALA A 114 -10.49 9.35 -8.85
C ALA A 114 -11.60 8.53 -8.18
N PHE A 115 -12.83 8.67 -8.66
CA PHE A 115 -14.00 7.95 -8.15
C PHE A 115 -13.86 6.43 -8.27
N LEU A 116 -13.49 5.91 -9.44
CA LEU A 116 -13.34 4.46 -9.64
C LEU A 116 -12.13 3.89 -8.89
N THR A 117 -11.06 4.66 -8.76
CA THR A 117 -9.87 4.27 -7.98
C THR A 117 -10.23 4.07 -6.52
N ASP A 118 -10.94 5.02 -5.91
CA ASP A 118 -11.31 4.90 -4.50
C ASP A 118 -12.56 4.06 -4.28
N ASN A 119 -13.36 3.79 -5.31
CA ASN A 119 -14.34 2.72 -5.25
C ASN A 119 -13.66 1.36 -5.12
N ALA A 120 -12.52 1.14 -5.79
CA ALA A 120 -11.72 -0.06 -5.62
C ALA A 120 -11.26 -0.18 -4.17
N ASN A 121 -10.59 0.86 -3.64
CA ASN A 121 -10.17 0.90 -2.23
C ASN A 121 -11.34 0.63 -1.26
N TYR A 122 -12.49 1.26 -1.49
CA TYR A 122 -13.68 1.08 -0.67
C TYR A 122 -14.11 -0.37 -0.61
N ILE A 123 -14.25 -1.02 -1.77
CA ILE A 123 -14.63 -2.42 -1.75
C ILE A 123 -13.51 -3.18 -1.06
N GLU A 124 -12.30 -3.15 -1.62
CA GLU A 124 -11.10 -3.98 -1.32
C GLU A 124 -10.78 -4.15 0.17
N HIS A 125 -11.11 -3.18 1.00
CA HIS A 125 -10.81 -3.17 2.44
C HIS A 125 -12.04 -3.12 3.34
N TYR A 126 -13.25 -3.27 2.79
CA TYR A 126 -14.49 -3.12 3.52
C TYR A 126 -14.59 -3.99 4.76
N GLY A 127 -14.61 -3.34 5.92
CA GLY A 127 -14.84 -3.95 7.23
C GLY A 127 -13.71 -4.84 7.74
N LEU A 128 -12.64 -5.04 6.96
CA LEU A 128 -11.47 -5.81 7.39
C LEU A 128 -10.50 -4.87 8.11
N ARG A 129 -10.06 -5.29 9.30
CA ARG A 129 -9.21 -4.47 10.17
C ARG A 129 -8.08 -5.29 10.78
N ARG A 130 -6.94 -4.64 10.91
CA ARG A 130 -5.76 -5.09 11.62
C ARG A 130 -5.89 -4.76 13.10
N GLU A 131 -5.42 -5.66 13.94
CA GLU A 131 -5.32 -5.41 15.38
C GLU A 131 -4.19 -4.42 15.71
N ARG A 132 -4.52 -3.46 16.59
CA ARG A 132 -3.55 -2.54 17.19
C ARG A 132 -2.77 -3.26 18.29
N ARG A 133 -1.44 -3.13 18.28
CA ARG A 133 -0.55 -3.81 19.24
C ARG A 133 -0.18 -2.94 20.44
N SER A 134 -0.10 -1.64 20.24
CA SER A 134 0.15 -0.69 21.32
C SER A 134 -0.41 0.69 21.00
N ASP A 135 -0.47 1.55 22.02
CA ASP A 135 -0.93 2.93 21.87
C ASP A 135 0.18 3.88 21.38
N LYS A 136 1.24 3.35 20.76
CA LYS A 136 2.31 4.15 20.17
C LYS A 136 1.77 4.95 18.98
N THR A 137 2.15 6.23 18.94
CA THR A 137 1.80 7.15 17.87
C THR A 137 3.03 7.63 17.10
N ASP A 138 2.83 8.07 15.85
CA ASP A 138 3.83 8.75 15.06
C ASP A 138 3.87 10.26 15.33
N GLU A 139 4.73 10.98 14.61
CA GLU A 139 4.90 12.43 14.74
C GLU A 139 3.63 13.25 14.42
N TRP A 140 2.63 12.64 13.78
CA TRP A 140 1.34 13.26 13.47
C TRP A 140 0.24 12.85 14.45
N GLY A 141 0.57 12.11 15.51
CA GLY A 141 -0.38 11.63 16.51
C GLY A 141 -1.23 10.45 16.05
N LEU A 142 -0.87 9.81 14.93
CA LEU A 142 -1.57 8.64 14.40
C LEU A 142 -0.99 7.37 15.01
N TYR A 143 -1.83 6.40 15.39
CA TYR A 143 -1.31 5.12 15.86
C TYR A 143 -0.49 4.44 14.76
N ASN A 144 0.64 3.84 15.13
CA ASN A 144 1.60 3.30 14.16
C ASN A 144 2.07 1.87 14.45
N ASP A 145 1.59 1.26 15.53
CA ASP A 145 1.96 -0.09 15.94
C ASP A 145 0.76 -1.03 15.79
N TYR A 146 0.69 -1.64 14.61
CA TYR A 146 -0.36 -2.57 14.20
C TYR A 146 0.26 -3.92 13.84
N GLU A 147 -0.54 -4.97 13.91
CA GLU A 147 -0.16 -6.26 13.34
C GLU A 147 0.18 -6.14 11.86
N ARG A 148 0.88 -7.13 11.31
CA ARG A 148 1.37 -7.01 9.95
C ARG A 148 0.23 -7.20 8.92
N PRO A 149 0.19 -6.45 7.80
CA PRO A 149 -0.75 -6.72 6.71
C PRO A 149 -0.61 -8.16 6.21
N GLY A 150 -1.75 -8.79 5.95
CA GLY A 150 -1.89 -10.22 5.70
C GLY A 150 -3.05 -10.49 4.76
N TRP A 151 -3.23 -11.76 4.38
CA TRP A 151 -4.21 -12.13 3.35
C TRP A 151 -5.68 -11.97 3.81
N MET A 152 -5.90 -11.78 5.11
CA MET A 152 -7.19 -11.54 5.73
C MET A 152 -7.55 -10.05 5.85
N HIS A 153 -6.65 -9.15 5.44
CA HIS A 153 -6.79 -7.69 5.56
C HIS A 153 -7.20 -7.01 4.24
N ALA A 154 -7.50 -7.81 3.24
CA ALA A 154 -8.02 -7.38 1.95
C ALA A 154 -8.92 -8.48 1.40
N TRP A 155 -9.87 -8.09 0.58
CA TRP A 155 -10.71 -9.04 -0.12
C TRP A 155 -10.14 -9.39 -1.49
N ASN A 156 -10.46 -10.61 -1.94
CA ASN A 156 -10.00 -11.19 -3.19
C ASN A 156 -11.16 -11.34 -4.18
N THR A 157 -10.84 -11.47 -5.46
CA THR A 157 -11.73 -12.12 -6.42
C THR A 157 -10.96 -12.86 -7.52
N GLY A 158 -11.44 -14.05 -7.84
CA GLY A 158 -10.89 -14.92 -8.88
C GLY A 158 -11.59 -14.79 -10.24
N ASP A 159 -12.51 -13.81 -10.40
CA ASP A 159 -13.30 -13.68 -11.62
C ASP A 159 -12.41 -13.37 -12.83
N ARG A 160 -12.47 -14.22 -13.85
CA ARG A 160 -11.50 -14.21 -14.95
C ARG A 160 -11.64 -12.97 -15.84
N ILE A 161 -12.86 -12.48 -16.05
CA ILE A 161 -13.14 -11.41 -17.01
C ILE A 161 -12.72 -10.08 -16.38
N THR A 162 -13.10 -9.85 -15.14
CA THR A 162 -12.71 -8.64 -14.42
C THR A 162 -11.21 -8.62 -14.17
N ASN A 163 -10.59 -9.74 -13.76
CA ASN A 163 -9.13 -9.84 -13.61
C ASN A 163 -8.38 -9.51 -14.91
N TRP A 164 -8.94 -9.79 -16.09
CA TRP A 164 -8.30 -9.39 -17.36
C TRP A 164 -8.46 -7.90 -17.63
N MET A 165 -9.62 -7.31 -17.35
CA MET A 165 -9.89 -5.89 -17.58
C MET A 165 -9.14 -4.97 -16.59
N VAL A 166 -9.04 -5.37 -15.32
CA VAL A 166 -8.37 -4.57 -14.27
C VAL A 166 -6.97 -5.08 -13.94
N PHE A 167 -6.34 -5.80 -14.88
CA PHE A 167 -4.95 -6.27 -14.76
C PHE A 167 -4.67 -7.05 -13.46
N LYS A 168 -5.62 -7.84 -13.00
CA LYS A 168 -5.54 -8.72 -11.82
C LYS A 168 -5.33 -8.00 -10.49
N ILE A 169 -5.59 -6.70 -10.41
CA ILE A 169 -5.51 -5.95 -9.14
C ILE A 169 -6.41 -6.56 -8.05
N GLU A 170 -7.50 -7.18 -8.49
CA GLU A 170 -8.43 -8.05 -7.74
C GLU A 170 -7.79 -9.11 -6.84
N ARG A 171 -6.55 -9.50 -7.12
CA ARG A 171 -5.71 -10.35 -6.25
C ARG A 171 -5.06 -9.51 -5.15
N HIS A 172 -5.88 -8.66 -4.55
CA HIS A 172 -5.49 -7.60 -3.66
C HIS A 172 -4.78 -8.06 -2.37
N PRO A 173 -5.14 -9.22 -1.78
CA PRO A 173 -4.40 -9.76 -0.65
C PRO A 173 -2.91 -9.96 -0.97
N ASP A 174 -2.58 -10.49 -2.16
CA ASP A 174 -1.19 -10.66 -2.58
C ASP A 174 -0.50 -9.35 -2.92
N HIS A 175 -1.25 -8.39 -3.43
CA HIS A 175 -0.73 -7.05 -3.67
C HIS A 175 -0.30 -6.38 -2.35
N HIS A 176 -1.06 -6.50 -1.27
CA HIS A 176 -0.66 -5.90 0.01
C HIS A 176 0.43 -6.66 0.74
N VAL A 177 0.43 -7.99 0.65
CA VAL A 177 1.47 -8.80 1.28
C VAL A 177 2.80 -8.71 0.51
N ASN A 178 2.73 -8.62 -0.81
CA ASN A 178 3.86 -8.58 -1.73
C ASN A 178 3.71 -7.42 -2.73
N ALA A 179 3.71 -6.17 -2.25
CA ALA A 179 3.52 -4.96 -3.08
C ALA A 179 4.52 -4.81 -4.24
N GLY A 180 5.65 -5.51 -4.18
CA GLY A 180 6.64 -5.57 -5.24
C GLY A 180 6.38 -6.60 -6.33
N ARG A 181 5.40 -7.50 -6.15
CA ARG A 181 5.08 -8.53 -7.13
C ARG A 181 4.40 -7.87 -8.34
N PRO A 182 4.89 -8.10 -9.57
CA PRO A 182 4.23 -7.61 -10.77
C PRO A 182 2.77 -8.09 -10.84
N TYR A 183 1.86 -7.19 -11.20
CA TYR A 183 0.42 -7.46 -11.22
C TYR A 183 0.03 -8.70 -12.03
N GLN A 184 0.80 -9.01 -13.08
CA GLN A 184 0.58 -10.14 -13.97
C GLN A 184 0.68 -11.50 -13.27
N ILE A 185 1.44 -11.58 -12.18
CA ILE A 185 1.75 -12.82 -11.46
C ILE A 185 1.22 -12.83 -10.02
N LEU A 186 0.36 -11.87 -9.65
CA LEU A 186 -0.35 -11.89 -8.36
C LEU A 186 -1.13 -13.21 -8.21
N ARG A 187 -1.30 -13.68 -6.99
CA ARG A 187 -1.90 -14.99 -6.66
C ARG A 187 -3.23 -14.84 -5.92
N THR A 188 -4.12 -15.80 -6.11
CA THR A 188 -5.35 -15.92 -5.33
C THR A 188 -5.12 -16.97 -4.25
N PHE A 189 -5.57 -16.69 -3.02
CA PHE A 189 -5.45 -17.60 -1.87
C PHE A 189 -6.84 -18.03 -1.45
N LYS A 190 -7.06 -19.34 -1.30
CA LYS A 190 -8.39 -19.89 -0.98
C LYS A 190 -8.85 -19.45 0.42
N GLU A 191 -7.88 -19.18 1.27
CA GLU A 191 -8.03 -18.80 2.66
C GLU A 191 -8.35 -17.30 2.81
N SER A 192 -8.11 -16.49 1.78
CA SER A 192 -8.42 -15.06 1.81
C SER A 192 -9.91 -14.77 1.63
N PRO A 193 -10.45 -13.72 2.29
CA PRO A 193 -11.83 -13.28 2.09
C PRO A 193 -12.10 -13.01 0.62
N THR A 194 -13.24 -13.42 0.09
CA THR A 194 -13.58 -13.27 -1.33
C THR A 194 -14.99 -12.71 -1.47
N TYR A 195 -15.16 -11.73 -2.37
CA TYR A 195 -16.48 -11.18 -2.67
C TYR A 195 -17.33 -12.12 -3.54
N PRO A 196 -18.66 -11.95 -3.53
CA PRO A 196 -19.56 -12.80 -4.32
C PRO A 196 -19.50 -12.54 -5.84
N THR A 197 -18.93 -11.40 -6.27
CA THR A 197 -18.84 -11.01 -7.69
C THR A 197 -17.48 -10.35 -8.00
N GLY A 198 -17.18 -10.08 -9.28
CA GLY A 198 -16.02 -9.25 -9.68
C GLY A 198 -16.24 -7.75 -9.44
N TYR A 199 -15.23 -6.91 -9.73
CA TYR A 199 -15.27 -5.48 -9.39
C TYR A 199 -16.47 -4.72 -9.96
N ALA A 200 -16.87 -5.01 -11.21
CA ALA A 200 -18.01 -4.32 -11.82
C ALA A 200 -19.31 -4.48 -11.01
N GLY A 201 -19.58 -5.70 -10.53
CA GLY A 201 -20.73 -5.98 -9.69
C GLY A 201 -20.59 -5.32 -8.32
N MET A 202 -19.42 -5.44 -7.71
CA MET A 202 -19.16 -4.87 -6.38
C MET A 202 -19.17 -3.33 -6.36
N PHE A 203 -18.73 -2.67 -7.43
CA PHE A 203 -18.77 -1.21 -7.59
C PHE A 203 -20.22 -0.72 -7.57
N VAL A 204 -21.04 -1.21 -8.50
CA VAL A 204 -22.44 -0.80 -8.59
C VAL A 204 -23.20 -1.15 -7.30
N LEU A 205 -22.92 -2.32 -6.72
CA LEU A 205 -23.51 -2.72 -5.46
C LEU A 205 -23.17 -1.74 -4.32
N SER A 206 -21.90 -1.29 -4.24
CA SER A 206 -21.43 -0.37 -3.19
C SER A 206 -22.15 0.98 -3.20
N TRP A 207 -22.67 1.41 -4.35
CA TRP A 207 -23.42 2.67 -4.50
C TRP A 207 -24.80 2.63 -3.83
N ILE A 208 -25.27 1.44 -3.45
CA ILE A 208 -26.54 1.21 -2.75
C ILE A 208 -26.23 0.63 -1.35
N PRO A 209 -25.86 1.47 -0.35
CA PRO A 209 -25.33 0.99 0.92
C PRO A 209 -26.19 -0.07 1.64
N PRO A 210 -27.54 0.06 1.73
CA PRO A 210 -28.35 -0.96 2.39
C PRO A 210 -28.22 -2.35 1.76
N LEU A 211 -28.13 -2.41 0.42
CA LEU A 211 -27.98 -3.68 -0.31
C LEU A 211 -26.55 -4.22 -0.18
N PHE A 212 -25.55 -3.34 -0.28
CA PHE A 212 -24.15 -3.70 -0.07
C PHE A 212 -23.95 -4.27 1.34
N PHE A 213 -24.48 -3.64 2.38
CA PHE A 213 -24.36 -4.09 3.77
C PHE A 213 -25.06 -5.43 4.01
N ALA A 214 -26.24 -5.64 3.41
CA ALA A 214 -26.95 -6.91 3.50
C ALA A 214 -26.11 -8.09 2.98
N ILE A 215 -25.29 -7.85 1.96
CA ILE A 215 -24.41 -8.85 1.35
C ILE A 215 -23.06 -8.95 2.07
N MET A 216 -22.43 -7.81 2.35
CA MET A 216 -21.04 -7.77 2.81
C MET A 216 -20.89 -8.00 4.31
N ASN A 217 -21.81 -7.53 5.15
CA ASN A 217 -21.65 -7.66 6.61
C ASN A 217 -21.59 -9.12 7.08
N PRO A 218 -22.41 -10.06 6.56
CA PRO A 218 -22.24 -11.48 6.88
C PRO A 218 -20.88 -12.04 6.46
N LEU A 219 -20.36 -11.60 5.31
CA LEU A 219 -19.06 -12.04 4.81
C LEU A 219 -17.92 -11.49 5.67
N VAL A 220 -17.99 -10.23 6.13
CA VAL A 220 -17.01 -9.65 7.06
C VAL A 220 -16.99 -10.45 8.36
N ARG A 221 -18.15 -10.79 8.93
CA ARG A 221 -18.22 -11.62 10.14
C ARG A 221 -17.55 -12.98 9.94
N LYS A 222 -17.87 -13.66 8.84
CA LYS A 222 -17.23 -14.92 8.47
C LYS A 222 -15.71 -14.76 8.30
N ALA A 223 -15.24 -13.67 7.68
CA ALA A 223 -13.82 -13.40 7.52
C ALA A 223 -13.11 -13.23 8.88
N HIS A 224 -13.73 -12.54 9.84
CA HIS A 224 -13.20 -12.42 11.20
C HIS A 224 -13.18 -13.77 11.95
N GLU A 225 -14.23 -14.59 11.82
CA GLU A 225 -14.26 -15.95 12.38
C GLU A 225 -13.18 -16.85 11.77
N ASP A 226 -13.01 -16.80 10.44
CA ASP A 226 -11.97 -17.53 9.73
C ASP A 226 -10.57 -17.06 10.14
N TYR A 227 -10.37 -15.75 10.36
CA TYR A 227 -9.11 -15.19 10.84
C TYR A 227 -8.77 -15.67 12.25
N ALA A 228 -9.71 -15.55 13.18
CA ALA A 228 -9.54 -16.02 14.55
C ALA A 228 -9.22 -17.52 14.61
N ARG A 229 -9.88 -18.33 13.77
CA ARG A 229 -9.58 -19.77 13.64
C ARG A 229 -8.16 -20.01 13.12
N GLN A 230 -7.74 -19.29 12.09
CA GLN A 230 -6.38 -19.42 11.53
C GLN A 230 -5.28 -19.05 12.54
N LEU A 231 -5.53 -18.06 13.40
CA LEU A 231 -4.63 -17.70 14.49
C LEU A 231 -4.56 -18.80 15.55
N GLN A 232 -5.71 -19.33 15.99
CA GLN A 232 -5.77 -20.41 16.99
C GLN A 232 -5.09 -21.70 16.51
N GLU A 233 -5.26 -22.06 15.24
CA GLU A 233 -4.65 -23.26 14.63
C GLU A 233 -3.17 -23.05 14.24
N GLY A 234 -2.65 -21.82 14.34
CA GLY A 234 -1.31 -21.46 13.87
C GLY A 234 -1.13 -21.69 12.36
N THR A 235 -2.20 -21.62 11.58
CA THR A 235 -2.20 -21.81 10.12
C THR A 235 -2.04 -20.50 9.37
N HIS A 236 -2.36 -19.37 10.01
CA HIS A 236 -2.20 -18.03 9.43
C HIS A 236 -0.78 -17.77 8.91
N ASP A 237 0.23 -17.99 9.75
CA ASP A 237 1.63 -17.71 9.42
C ASP A 237 2.25 -18.75 8.47
N LYS A 238 1.64 -19.92 8.29
CA LYS A 238 2.11 -20.93 7.32
C LYS A 238 1.91 -20.47 5.87
N LEU A 239 0.89 -19.64 5.65
CA LEU A 239 0.62 -18.99 4.37
C LEU A 239 1.48 -17.74 4.17
N PHE A 240 2.13 -17.26 5.23
CA PHE A 240 2.92 -16.04 5.27
C PHE A 240 4.41 -16.37 5.47
N PRO A 241 5.16 -16.70 4.41
CA PRO A 241 6.56 -17.06 4.58
C PRO A 241 7.30 -15.89 5.23
N LYS A 242 8.08 -16.21 6.28
CA LYS A 242 8.99 -15.27 6.94
C LYS A 242 9.83 -14.57 5.86
N GLY A 243 9.80 -13.23 5.83
CA GLY A 243 10.55 -12.43 4.84
C GLY A 243 9.73 -11.87 3.67
N SER A 244 8.44 -12.23 3.53
CA SER A 244 7.51 -11.41 2.73
C SER A 244 7.64 -9.95 3.20
N ASN A 245 7.47 -8.92 2.37
CA ASN A 245 7.51 -7.49 2.77
C ASN A 245 6.42 -6.72 2.02
N ASN A 246 5.64 -5.89 2.73
CA ASN A 246 4.54 -5.08 2.20
C ASN A 246 5.00 -3.81 1.46
N VAL A 247 6.28 -3.74 1.06
CA VAL A 247 6.88 -2.58 0.39
C VAL A 247 7.26 -2.97 -1.03
N SER A 248 6.98 -2.09 -1.99
CA SER A 248 7.28 -2.28 -3.42
C SER A 248 8.75 -2.65 -3.66
N SER A 249 8.99 -3.64 -4.53
CA SER A 249 10.30 -4.17 -4.95
C SER A 249 11.17 -3.15 -5.66
N ALA A 250 10.58 -2.07 -6.19
CA ALA A 250 11.30 -1.02 -6.92
C ALA A 250 12.29 -0.22 -6.06
N TYR A 251 12.28 -0.42 -4.75
CA TYR A 251 13.20 0.23 -3.82
C TYR A 251 14.05 -0.79 -3.03
N LYS A 252 14.04 -2.07 -3.42
CA LYS A 252 14.91 -3.12 -2.89
C LYS A 252 16.17 -3.26 -3.75
N LYS A 253 17.30 -3.62 -3.14
CA LYS A 253 18.52 -3.94 -3.90
C LYS A 253 18.36 -5.32 -4.55
N THR A 254 18.91 -5.47 -5.76
CA THR A 254 18.97 -6.78 -6.45
C THR A 254 19.60 -7.82 -5.52
N GLY A 255 18.87 -8.90 -5.23
CA GLY A 255 19.27 -9.94 -4.26
C GLY A 255 18.49 -9.94 -2.94
N GLU A 256 17.67 -8.91 -2.66
CA GLU A 256 16.74 -8.86 -1.50
C GLU A 256 15.31 -9.35 -1.84
N ASP A 257 15.12 -9.86 -3.07
CA ASP A 257 13.86 -10.38 -3.57
C ASP A 257 13.72 -11.88 -3.27
N PHE A 258 12.78 -12.22 -2.39
CA PHE A 258 12.41 -13.58 -2.03
C PHE A 258 11.67 -14.26 -3.20
N TYR A 259 12.41 -14.85 -4.13
CA TYR A 259 11.84 -15.83 -5.06
C TYR A 259 11.84 -17.21 -4.39
N GLN A 260 10.65 -17.75 -4.10
CA GLN A 260 10.51 -19.18 -3.83
C GLN A 260 10.82 -19.98 -5.12
N PRO A 261 11.35 -21.22 -5.00
CA PRO A 261 11.48 -22.13 -6.13
C PRO A 261 10.14 -22.25 -6.87
N GLY A 262 10.11 -21.94 -8.18
CA GLY A 262 8.91 -21.97 -9.03
C GLY A 262 8.28 -20.61 -9.38
N SER A 263 8.97 -19.49 -9.15
CA SER A 263 8.56 -18.17 -9.67
C SER A 263 9.45 -17.73 -10.84
N SER A 264 8.85 -17.24 -11.93
CA SER A 264 9.53 -17.00 -13.21
C SER A 264 10.47 -15.79 -13.18
N GLU A 265 11.62 -15.94 -13.85
CA GLU A 265 12.77 -15.05 -13.97
C GLU A 265 12.55 -13.71 -14.72
N TYR A 266 11.30 -13.28 -14.96
CA TYR A 266 11.00 -12.08 -15.75
C TYR A 266 11.16 -10.79 -14.93
N GLY A 267 12.42 -10.45 -14.63
CA GLY A 267 12.87 -9.13 -14.23
C GLY A 267 12.95 -8.20 -15.45
N GLY A 268 12.24 -7.08 -15.41
CA GLY A 268 12.43 -5.99 -16.34
C GLY A 268 13.87 -5.47 -16.29
N ARG A 269 14.43 -5.17 -17.47
CA ARG A 269 15.84 -4.89 -17.74
C ARG A 269 16.50 -3.87 -16.79
N VAL A 270 17.77 -4.19 -16.53
CA VAL A 270 18.99 -3.37 -16.38
C VAL A 270 18.79 -1.89 -16.73
N ASP A 271 19.33 -1.00 -15.88
CA ASP A 271 19.46 0.47 -16.06
C ASP A 271 18.53 1.37 -15.23
N CYS A 272 18.31 1.05 -13.94
CA CYS A 272 17.84 2.06 -12.97
C CYS A 272 19.02 2.59 -12.14
N ASP A 273 19.47 3.80 -12.45
CA ASP A 273 20.54 4.54 -11.78
C ASP A 273 20.47 4.47 -10.26
N ILE A 274 21.45 3.82 -9.63
CA ILE A 274 21.86 4.11 -8.26
C ILE A 274 23.38 4.18 -8.25
N HIS A 275 23.91 5.40 -8.26
CA HIS A 275 25.30 5.65 -7.96
C HIS A 275 25.65 5.07 -6.58
N GLU A 276 26.69 4.24 -6.54
CA GLU A 276 27.36 3.76 -5.34
C GLU A 276 27.86 4.97 -4.53
N ASN A 277 27.16 5.35 -3.45
CA ASN A 277 27.68 5.98 -2.22
C ASN A 277 26.58 6.69 -1.42
N ILE A 278 25.51 5.98 -1.04
CA ILE A 278 24.64 6.42 0.06
C ILE A 278 24.66 5.31 1.11
N ALA A 279 25.40 5.56 2.19
CA ALA A 279 25.46 4.69 3.35
C ALA A 279 24.12 4.74 4.12
N GLY A 280 23.54 3.57 4.37
CA GLY A 280 22.48 3.35 5.38
C GLY A 280 21.02 3.42 4.86
N PRO A 281 20.19 2.39 5.11
CA PRO A 281 18.74 2.48 4.93
C PRO A 281 18.08 3.33 6.04
N VAL A 282 17.05 4.10 5.66
CA VAL A 282 16.36 5.13 6.47
C VAL A 282 15.50 4.56 7.62
N TRP A 283 15.47 3.24 7.83
CA TRP A 283 14.37 2.58 8.57
C TRP A 283 14.76 1.71 9.78
N GLU A 284 16.02 1.71 10.24
CA GLU A 284 16.31 1.07 11.53
C GLU A 284 16.07 2.04 12.70
N PRO A 285 15.33 1.64 13.75
CA PRO A 285 15.43 2.30 15.03
C PRO A 285 16.86 2.10 15.55
N SER A 286 17.50 3.18 15.99
CA SER A 286 18.81 3.14 16.61
C SER A 286 18.79 2.28 17.87
N GLU A 287 19.21 1.02 17.76
CA GLU A 287 19.65 0.24 18.91
C GLU A 287 21.19 0.22 18.93
N GLN A 288 21.74 0.78 20.01
CA GLN A 288 23.14 0.69 20.40
C GLN A 288 23.53 -0.76 20.76
N PRO A 289 24.83 -1.10 20.84
CA PRO A 289 25.35 -2.38 20.35
C PRO A 289 25.13 -3.56 21.31
N ALA A 290 24.97 -4.75 20.71
CA ALA A 290 24.98 -6.02 21.41
C ALA A 290 26.34 -6.29 22.10
N PRO A 291 26.37 -6.99 23.24
CA PRO A 291 27.59 -7.27 23.98
C PRO A 291 28.45 -8.30 23.23
N SER A 292 29.73 -7.99 23.01
CA SER A 292 30.70 -8.92 22.44
C SER A 292 31.03 -10.01 23.46
N THR A 293 30.57 -11.23 23.21
CA THR A 293 31.13 -12.44 23.82
C THR A 293 32.30 -12.97 22.97
N ALA A 294 33.32 -13.45 23.66
CA ALA A 294 34.43 -14.28 23.18
C ALA A 294 35.66 -13.58 22.54
N GLN A 295 36.45 -12.93 23.38
CA GLN A 295 37.93 -13.08 23.36
C GLN A 295 38.42 -13.18 24.80
N GLY A 296 39.18 -14.23 25.14
CA GLY A 296 39.82 -14.36 26.45
C GLY A 296 39.73 -15.73 27.13
N GLN A 297 39.71 -16.85 26.39
CA GLN A 297 40.25 -18.10 26.92
C GLN A 297 41.77 -18.08 26.75
N GLU A 298 42.46 -17.37 27.64
CA GLU A 298 43.83 -17.66 28.08
C GLU A 298 44.19 -16.71 29.23
N ALA A 299 44.95 -17.20 30.22
CA ALA A 299 45.42 -16.50 31.42
C ALA A 299 44.52 -16.53 32.68
N LEU A 300 44.12 -17.72 33.14
CA LEU A 300 43.92 -17.99 34.58
C LEU A 300 44.52 -19.34 34.97
N LYS A 301 45.86 -19.46 34.83
CA LYS A 301 46.70 -20.40 35.59
C LYS A 301 48.08 -19.76 35.77
N LYS A 302 48.58 -19.80 37.02
CA LYS A 302 49.76 -19.11 37.60
C LYS A 302 49.38 -17.69 38.08
N GLY A 303 49.46 -17.30 39.34
CA GLY A 303 49.96 -17.92 40.56
C GLY A 303 50.48 -16.82 41.49
N CYS A 304 50.03 -16.85 42.75
CA CYS A 304 50.77 -16.44 43.95
C CYS A 304 51.07 -14.94 44.25
N LYS A 305 50.53 -14.50 45.41
CA LYS A 305 51.21 -13.83 46.56
C LYS A 305 50.74 -12.42 46.96
N SER A 306 50.40 -12.32 48.26
CA SER A 306 50.66 -11.24 49.25
C SER A 306 50.17 -9.82 48.91
N LEU A 307 49.42 -9.09 49.73
CA LEU A 307 49.36 -8.90 51.18
C LEU A 307 47.92 -8.56 51.59
#